data_AF-A0A0W0XLB2-F1
#
_entry.id   AF-A0A0W0XLB2-F1
#
_cell.length_a   1.000
_cell.length_b   1.000
_cell.length_c   1.000
_cell.angle_alpha   90.00
_cell.angle_beta   90.00
_cell.angle_gamma   90.00
#
_symmetry.space_group_name_H-M   'P 1'
#
loop_
_entity.id
_entity.type
_entity.pdbx_description
1 polymer ?
#
loop_
_entity_poly.entity_id
_entity_poly.type
_entity_poly.pdbx_seq_one_letter_code
_entity_poly.pdbx_strand_id
1 'polypeptide(L)'
;MILLPIFAVYEIKKRKIMEQVQERTSHQATKILKDYFGYDSFRGLQQQVISDLLAGKDLLVLMPTGGGKSLCYQVPALIRPGVAIVVSPLIALMEDQVAALKLQGIRAAYYNSSLNSEESRQVLAQLHQQELDLLYIAPERLVSLSFLQRLEDCELALFAIDEAHCISQWGHDFRPEYAELGKLKTYFPDVPVIALTATADQQTRQDIIDKLNYQPLSYVDSFNRPNIHYRVEYKDNPGKQLAHFLKEQESQAGIIYCGTRNAVTQLAERLQAQGHKARAYHAGLSHAERREVQSLFRHDHIDIVVATLAFGMGIDKPNVRYVVHYDLPKTIESYYQETGRAGRDGLPSQAFLLYDPADSARLRGWIAEIEDEHKHRVELNKLNHMMAFAEASHCRRHILLNYFDESSAPQCQYCDICDSPPVTQDATLEAQKILSCIYRLKQSYGISYVIDVLRGSNAEKILQNGHEKLSTYGIGKDKSGKFWKLLTWQLIHRDYCYQDTHHFNVLRLSEKAKAVLKGEEKVMLVLPSEKPKGIIARIKEQYFSKDNDPLFVTLRALRRKLAEQENKPPFMIFSDSTLHDMVRKNPQTAEELLNVTGVGQHKLNHYGLHFLKAIREFVE
;
A
#
# COMPACT_ATOMS: atom_id res chain seq x y z
N MET A 1 12.15 -39.15 43.25
CA MET A 1 13.01 -38.29 42.39
C MET A 1 13.23 -38.92 41.00
N ILE A 2 12.18 -39.44 40.34
CA ILE A 2 12.30 -40.20 39.05
C ILE A 2 11.37 -39.63 37.94
N LEU A 3 10.60 -38.57 38.18
CA LEU A 3 9.65 -38.00 37.19
C LEU A 3 10.24 -36.90 36.29
N LEU A 4 11.41 -36.34 36.61
CA LEU A 4 12.08 -35.29 35.84
C LEU A 4 12.65 -35.72 34.46
N PRO A 5 13.19 -36.94 34.26
CA PRO A 5 13.75 -37.34 32.96
C PRO A 5 12.68 -37.64 31.90
N ILE A 6 11.49 -38.07 32.32
CA ILE A 6 10.41 -38.48 31.42
C ILE A 6 9.76 -37.25 30.76
N PHE A 7 9.60 -36.15 31.51
CA PHE A 7 9.09 -34.88 30.97
C PHE A 7 10.05 -34.26 29.95
N ALA A 8 11.37 -34.27 30.20
CA ALA A 8 12.36 -33.74 29.27
C ALA A 8 12.43 -34.54 27.95
N VAL A 9 12.35 -35.88 28.03
CA VAL A 9 12.33 -36.74 26.83
C VAL A 9 11.01 -36.60 26.04
N TYR A 10 9.89 -36.37 26.73
CA TYR A 10 8.60 -36.12 26.10
C TYR A 10 8.57 -34.76 25.37
N GLU A 11 9.10 -33.69 25.98
CA GLU A 11 9.24 -32.39 25.32
C GLU A 11 10.18 -32.44 24.10
N ILE A 12 11.31 -33.14 24.18
CA ILE A 12 12.24 -33.28 23.06
C ILE A 12 11.60 -34.09 21.90
N LYS A 13 10.83 -35.15 22.20
CA LYS A 13 10.06 -35.88 21.19
C LYS A 13 8.96 -35.01 20.57
N LYS A 14 8.25 -34.22 21.38
CA LYS A 14 7.21 -33.30 20.89
C LYS A 14 7.81 -32.21 20.00
N ARG A 15 8.96 -31.64 20.38
CA ARG A 15 9.73 -30.71 19.53
C ARG A 15 10.18 -31.34 18.21
N LYS A 16 10.77 -32.54 18.22
CA LYS A 16 11.17 -33.23 16.99
C LYS A 16 10.00 -33.59 16.08
N ILE A 17 8.86 -33.97 16.65
CA ILE A 17 7.64 -34.25 15.88
C ILE A 17 7.08 -32.95 15.30
N MET A 18 7.06 -31.86 16.07
CA MET A 18 6.65 -30.54 15.57
C MET A 18 7.58 -30.02 14.49
N GLU A 19 8.90 -30.19 14.64
CA GLU A 19 9.90 -29.84 13.61
C GLU A 19 9.67 -30.66 12.32
N GLN A 20 9.45 -31.98 12.41
CA GLN A 20 9.16 -32.82 11.24
C GLN A 20 7.81 -32.52 10.57
N VAL A 21 6.78 -32.19 11.35
CA VAL A 21 5.49 -31.74 10.81
C VAL A 21 5.69 -30.39 10.11
N GLN A 22 6.39 -29.45 10.73
CA GLN A 22 6.65 -28.13 10.17
C GLN A 22 7.49 -28.19 8.88
N GLU A 23 8.48 -29.08 8.81
CA GLU A 23 9.29 -29.33 7.61
C GLU A 23 8.45 -29.91 6.45
N ARG A 24 7.58 -30.89 6.75
CA ARG A 24 6.63 -31.44 5.77
C ARG A 24 5.62 -30.39 5.29
N THR A 25 5.12 -29.55 6.19
CA THR A 25 4.16 -28.50 5.83
C THR A 25 4.82 -27.40 4.99
N SER A 26 6.09 -27.05 5.27
CA SER A 26 6.85 -26.09 4.46
C SER A 26 7.15 -26.62 3.06
N HIS A 27 7.47 -27.91 2.92
CA HIS A 27 7.70 -28.51 1.61
C HIS A 27 6.40 -28.58 0.79
N GLN A 28 5.28 -28.93 1.42
CA GLN A 28 3.96 -28.92 0.80
C GLN A 28 3.53 -27.51 0.38
N ALA A 29 3.78 -26.49 1.21
CA ALA A 29 3.50 -25.09 0.87
C ALA A 29 4.30 -24.61 -0.35
N THR A 30 5.59 -24.97 -0.43
CA THR A 30 6.44 -24.64 -1.58
C THR A 30 5.98 -25.35 -2.85
N LYS A 31 5.52 -26.60 -2.72
CA LYS A 31 4.95 -27.35 -3.84
C LYS A 31 3.67 -26.69 -4.36
N ILE A 32 2.73 -26.32 -3.49
CA ILE A 32 1.50 -25.60 -3.87
C ILE A 32 1.83 -24.26 -4.53
N LEU A 33 2.80 -23.53 -3.98
CA LEU A 33 3.28 -22.28 -4.56
C LEU A 33 3.74 -22.47 -6.01
N LYS A 34 4.48 -23.54 -6.30
CA LYS A 34 4.95 -23.84 -7.65
C LYS A 34 3.83 -24.35 -8.56
N ASP A 35 3.05 -25.32 -8.09
CA ASP A 35 2.06 -26.04 -8.90
C ASP A 35 0.90 -25.13 -9.33
N TYR A 36 0.34 -24.34 -8.39
CA TYR A 36 -0.82 -23.48 -8.65
C TYR A 36 -0.43 -22.06 -9.05
N PHE A 37 0.58 -21.48 -8.39
CA PHE A 37 0.92 -20.07 -8.56
C PHE A 37 2.15 -19.83 -9.46
N GLY A 38 2.93 -20.86 -9.77
CA GLY A 38 4.07 -20.77 -10.68
C GLY A 38 5.27 -20.00 -10.12
N TYR A 39 5.43 -19.91 -8.80
CA TYR A 39 6.58 -19.26 -8.17
C TYR A 39 7.54 -20.29 -7.55
N ASP A 40 8.85 -20.08 -7.74
CA ASP A 40 9.89 -20.99 -7.22
C ASP A 40 10.18 -20.79 -5.73
N SER A 41 9.90 -19.60 -5.20
CA SER A 41 10.21 -19.26 -3.80
C SER A 41 9.26 -18.19 -3.24
N PHE A 42 9.02 -18.26 -1.94
CA PHE A 42 8.35 -17.20 -1.17
C PHE A 42 9.19 -15.92 -1.11
N ARG A 43 8.53 -14.78 -0.97
CA ARG A 43 9.16 -13.46 -0.80
C ARG A 43 9.14 -13.04 0.66
N GLY A 44 10.22 -12.42 1.14
CA GLY A 44 10.27 -11.76 2.45
C GLY A 44 9.72 -12.65 3.58
N LEU A 45 8.73 -12.15 4.30
CA LEU A 45 8.12 -12.81 5.46
C LEU A 45 7.07 -13.87 5.11
N GLN A 46 6.71 -14.07 3.83
CA GLN A 46 5.61 -14.96 3.42
C GLN A 46 5.75 -16.37 3.98
N GLN A 47 6.96 -16.96 3.93
CA GLN A 47 7.17 -18.33 4.40
C GLN A 47 6.93 -18.47 5.91
N GLN A 48 7.36 -17.47 6.70
CA GLN A 48 7.16 -17.46 8.15
C GLN A 48 5.69 -17.30 8.50
N VAL A 49 5.00 -16.36 7.86
CA VAL A 49 3.56 -16.13 8.00
C VAL A 49 2.76 -17.40 7.68
N ILE A 50 3.06 -18.03 6.53
CA ILE A 50 2.39 -19.27 6.10
C ILE A 50 2.65 -20.40 7.10
N SER A 51 3.89 -20.59 7.56
CA SER A 51 4.22 -21.62 8.53
C SER A 51 3.47 -21.45 9.85
N ASP A 52 3.38 -20.23 10.37
CA ASP A 52 2.70 -19.97 11.64
C ASP A 52 1.17 -20.08 11.52
N LEU A 53 0.60 -19.66 10.38
CA LEU A 53 -0.83 -19.84 10.12
C LEU A 53 -1.20 -21.32 10.00
N LEU A 54 -0.35 -22.11 9.33
CA LEU A 54 -0.51 -23.57 9.24
C LEU A 54 -0.44 -24.23 10.62
N ALA A 55 0.41 -23.71 11.51
CA ALA A 55 0.49 -24.14 12.91
C ALA A 55 -0.73 -23.72 13.77
N GLY A 56 -1.72 -23.04 13.19
CA GLY A 56 -2.96 -22.64 13.86
C GLY A 56 -2.82 -21.37 14.71
N LYS A 57 -1.79 -20.56 14.46
CA LYS A 57 -1.60 -19.29 15.19
C LYS A 57 -2.41 -18.17 14.56
N ASP A 58 -2.86 -17.24 15.40
CA ASP A 58 -3.44 -15.98 14.96
C ASP A 58 -2.36 -14.99 14.53
N LEU A 59 -2.61 -14.25 13.46
CA LEU A 59 -1.61 -13.40 12.82
C LEU A 59 -2.14 -11.98 12.51
N LEU A 60 -1.25 -11.01 12.63
CA LEU A 60 -1.42 -9.65 12.11
C LEU A 60 -0.27 -9.38 11.13
N VAL A 61 -0.60 -9.24 9.85
CA VAL A 61 0.37 -9.15 8.76
C VAL A 61 0.28 -7.80 8.08
N LEU A 62 1.34 -7.01 8.23
CA LEU A 62 1.54 -5.75 7.55
C LEU A 62 2.53 -5.97 6.42
N MET A 63 2.05 -5.91 5.18
CA MET A 63 2.89 -6.02 4.00
C MET A 63 2.43 -5.01 2.95
N PRO A 64 3.34 -4.32 2.25
CA PRO A 64 2.99 -3.28 1.30
C PRO A 64 2.11 -3.82 0.16
N THR A 65 1.45 -2.92 -0.57
CA THR A 65 0.76 -3.28 -1.83
C THR A 65 1.76 -3.93 -2.78
N GLY A 66 1.39 -5.06 -3.38
CA GLY A 66 2.30 -5.86 -4.22
C GLY A 66 3.24 -6.81 -3.46
N GLY A 67 3.26 -6.80 -2.12
CA GLY A 67 4.05 -7.73 -1.29
C GLY A 67 3.54 -9.19 -1.30
N GLY A 68 2.43 -9.47 -1.98
CA GLY A 68 1.87 -10.81 -2.09
C GLY A 68 1.10 -11.29 -0.85
N LYS A 69 0.40 -10.36 -0.16
CA LYS A 69 -0.48 -10.64 0.99
C LYS A 69 -1.44 -11.80 0.75
N SER A 70 -2.02 -11.90 -0.45
CA SER A 70 -3.01 -12.92 -0.78
C SER A 70 -2.47 -14.34 -0.63
N LEU A 71 -1.20 -14.57 -0.97
CA LEU A 71 -0.56 -15.89 -0.82
C LEU A 71 -0.46 -16.33 0.65
N CYS A 72 -0.38 -15.38 1.59
CA CYS A 72 -0.26 -15.66 3.03
C CYS A 72 -1.49 -16.37 3.60
N TYR A 73 -2.67 -16.24 2.98
CA TYR A 73 -3.87 -16.98 3.37
C TYR A 73 -4.33 -17.99 2.30
N GLN A 74 -4.05 -17.74 1.01
CA GLN A 74 -4.44 -18.65 -0.08
C GLN A 74 -3.67 -19.98 -0.02
N VAL A 75 -2.36 -19.96 0.26
CA VAL A 75 -1.59 -21.20 0.37
C VAL A 75 -2.03 -22.02 1.59
N PRO A 76 -2.17 -21.44 2.80
CA PRO A 76 -2.72 -22.16 3.95
C PRO A 76 -4.13 -22.70 3.75
N ALA A 77 -5.00 -21.98 3.03
CA ALA A 77 -6.35 -22.43 2.72
C ALA A 77 -6.38 -23.73 1.91
N LEU A 78 -5.38 -23.98 1.07
CA LEU A 78 -5.27 -25.21 0.26
C LEU A 78 -4.65 -26.40 1.02
N ILE A 79 -4.06 -26.15 2.18
CA ILE A 79 -3.36 -27.18 2.98
C ILE A 79 -4.18 -27.60 4.19
N ARG A 80 -4.82 -26.63 4.86
CA ARG A 80 -5.63 -26.89 6.05
C ARG A 80 -6.96 -27.52 5.63
N PRO A 81 -7.51 -28.44 6.43
CA PRO A 81 -8.81 -29.01 6.15
C PRO A 81 -9.91 -27.96 6.31
N GLY A 82 -10.98 -28.08 5.53
CA GLY A 82 -12.11 -27.16 5.53
C GLY A 82 -11.97 -25.99 4.57
N VAL A 83 -12.90 -25.03 4.68
CA VAL A 83 -12.98 -23.83 3.83
C VAL A 83 -12.35 -22.62 4.52
N ALA A 84 -11.60 -21.81 3.79
CA ALA A 84 -11.14 -20.51 4.27
C ALA A 84 -12.18 -19.42 4.00
N ILE A 85 -12.57 -18.68 5.04
CA ILE A 85 -13.48 -17.53 4.91
C ILE A 85 -12.65 -16.25 4.81
N VAL A 86 -12.75 -15.55 3.68
CA VAL A 86 -11.98 -14.33 3.39
C VAL A 86 -12.91 -13.11 3.40
N VAL A 87 -12.75 -12.26 4.41
CA VAL A 87 -13.48 -10.99 4.51
C VAL A 87 -12.77 -9.95 3.66
N SER A 88 -13.51 -9.29 2.77
CA SER A 88 -12.98 -8.22 1.92
C SER A 88 -13.97 -7.05 1.88
N PRO A 89 -13.51 -5.79 1.84
CA PRO A 89 -14.42 -4.65 1.90
C PRO A 89 -15.09 -4.35 0.55
N LEU A 90 -14.56 -4.86 -0.56
CA LEU A 90 -15.00 -4.48 -1.89
C LEU A 90 -15.42 -5.67 -2.74
N ILE A 91 -16.66 -5.61 -3.24
CA ILE A 91 -17.23 -6.59 -4.18
C ILE A 91 -16.33 -6.79 -5.41
N ALA A 92 -15.86 -5.71 -6.03
CA ALA A 92 -14.99 -5.81 -7.21
C ALA A 92 -13.68 -6.55 -6.92
N LEU A 93 -13.11 -6.39 -5.72
CA LEU A 93 -11.89 -7.12 -5.32
C LEU A 93 -12.18 -8.61 -5.14
N MET A 94 -13.33 -8.97 -4.57
CA MET A 94 -13.75 -10.37 -4.44
C MET A 94 -13.94 -11.03 -5.80
N GLU A 95 -14.64 -10.37 -6.72
CA GLU A 95 -14.86 -10.85 -8.10
C GLU A 95 -13.51 -11.13 -8.77
N ASP A 96 -12.56 -10.21 -8.64
CA ASP A 96 -11.22 -10.31 -9.21
C ASP A 96 -10.40 -11.46 -8.64
N GLN A 97 -10.37 -11.59 -7.31
CA GLN A 97 -9.62 -12.66 -6.63
C GLN A 97 -10.21 -14.04 -6.94
N VAL A 98 -11.53 -14.18 -6.93
CA VAL A 98 -12.20 -15.45 -7.25
C VAL A 98 -11.97 -15.84 -8.71
N ALA A 99 -12.03 -14.89 -9.65
CA ALA A 99 -11.72 -15.16 -11.05
C ALA A 99 -10.27 -15.66 -11.22
N ALA A 100 -9.30 -15.02 -10.56
CA ALA A 100 -7.89 -15.41 -10.61
C ALA A 100 -7.66 -16.83 -10.03
N LEU A 101 -8.28 -17.15 -8.89
CA LEU A 101 -8.19 -18.47 -8.25
C LEU A 101 -8.80 -19.57 -9.13
N LYS A 102 -9.96 -19.33 -9.75
CA LYS A 102 -10.59 -20.29 -10.68
C LYS A 102 -9.70 -20.59 -11.88
N LEU A 103 -8.96 -19.60 -12.41
CA LEU A 103 -8.02 -19.80 -13.51
C LEU A 103 -6.80 -20.65 -13.13
N GLN A 104 -6.47 -20.68 -11.84
CA GLN A 104 -5.43 -21.55 -11.28
C GLN A 104 -5.97 -22.95 -10.95
N GLY A 105 -7.27 -23.20 -11.13
CA GLY A 105 -7.92 -24.46 -10.78
C GLY A 105 -8.30 -24.59 -9.30
N ILE A 106 -8.35 -23.47 -8.56
CA ILE A 106 -8.74 -23.44 -7.14
C ILE A 106 -10.25 -23.22 -7.01
N ARG A 107 -10.90 -23.96 -6.11
CA ARG A 107 -12.36 -23.90 -5.90
C ARG A 107 -12.70 -22.71 -5.02
N ALA A 108 -12.98 -21.58 -5.64
CA ALA A 108 -13.30 -20.34 -4.94
C ALA A 108 -14.66 -19.76 -5.34
N ALA A 109 -15.35 -19.14 -4.39
CA ALA A 109 -16.59 -18.40 -4.61
C ALA A 109 -16.58 -17.07 -3.83
N TYR A 110 -17.50 -16.16 -4.15
CA TYR A 110 -17.78 -14.97 -3.35
C TYR A 110 -19.25 -14.92 -2.93
N TYR A 111 -19.55 -14.25 -1.82
CA TYR A 111 -20.89 -14.09 -1.27
C TYR A 111 -21.13 -12.65 -0.81
N ASN A 112 -21.97 -11.92 -1.55
CA ASN A 112 -22.24 -10.50 -1.31
C ASN A 112 -23.65 -10.09 -1.77
N SER A 113 -23.97 -8.79 -1.68
CA SER A 113 -25.28 -8.24 -2.05
C SER A 113 -25.57 -8.16 -3.56
N SER A 114 -24.57 -8.37 -4.42
CA SER A 114 -24.74 -8.34 -5.88
C SER A 114 -25.24 -9.65 -6.48
N LEU A 115 -25.17 -10.75 -5.73
CA LEU A 115 -25.66 -12.06 -6.18
C LEU A 115 -27.18 -12.09 -6.20
N ASN A 116 -27.75 -12.73 -7.23
CA ASN A 116 -29.16 -13.04 -7.26
C ASN A 116 -29.49 -14.24 -6.33
N SER A 117 -30.78 -14.49 -6.09
CA SER A 117 -31.25 -15.52 -5.17
C SER A 117 -30.89 -16.95 -5.58
N GLU A 118 -30.62 -17.21 -6.86
CA GLU A 118 -30.19 -18.53 -7.34
C GLU A 118 -28.70 -18.73 -7.13
N GLU A 119 -27.88 -17.77 -7.55
CA GLU A 119 -26.43 -17.77 -7.34
C GLU A 119 -26.09 -17.87 -5.85
N SER A 120 -26.78 -17.08 -5.01
CA SER A 120 -26.63 -17.12 -3.56
C SER A 120 -26.91 -18.51 -2.98
N ARG A 121 -27.93 -19.23 -3.49
CA ARG A 121 -28.25 -20.59 -3.04
C ARG A 121 -27.21 -21.60 -3.50
N GLN A 122 -26.71 -21.46 -4.72
CA GLN A 122 -25.65 -22.32 -5.26
C GLN A 122 -24.36 -22.21 -4.43
N VAL A 123 -23.92 -20.99 -4.12
CA VAL A 123 -22.71 -20.77 -3.30
C VAL A 123 -22.87 -21.37 -1.91
N LEU A 124 -24.04 -21.22 -1.27
CA LEU A 124 -24.31 -21.83 0.04
C LEU A 124 -24.36 -23.37 -0.03
N ALA A 125 -24.89 -23.94 -1.11
CA ALA A 125 -24.88 -25.39 -1.29
C ALA A 125 -23.44 -25.93 -1.42
N GLN A 126 -22.60 -25.27 -2.22
CA GLN A 126 -21.18 -25.61 -2.37
C GLN A 126 -20.41 -25.51 -1.05
N LEU A 127 -20.73 -24.49 -0.24
CA LEU A 127 -20.16 -24.32 1.11
C LEU A 127 -20.47 -25.52 2.00
N HIS A 128 -21.75 -25.91 2.11
CA HIS A 128 -22.17 -27.05 2.95
C HIS A 128 -21.71 -28.40 2.41
N GLN A 129 -21.49 -28.53 1.10
CA GLN A 129 -21.00 -29.76 0.46
C GLN A 129 -19.47 -29.89 0.47
N GLN A 130 -18.74 -28.95 1.10
CA GLN A 130 -17.27 -28.93 1.16
C GLN A 130 -16.62 -28.87 -0.24
N GLU A 131 -17.29 -28.19 -1.17
CA GLU A 131 -16.82 -28.01 -2.55
C GLU A 131 -15.96 -26.75 -2.74
N LEU A 132 -15.74 -25.97 -1.68
CA LEU A 132 -14.98 -24.72 -1.71
C LEU A 132 -13.72 -24.80 -0.86
N ASP A 133 -12.60 -24.35 -1.44
CA ASP A 133 -11.35 -24.09 -0.73
C ASP A 133 -11.36 -22.68 -0.11
N LEU A 134 -11.94 -21.69 -0.82
CA LEU A 134 -12.04 -20.30 -0.37
C LEU A 134 -13.43 -19.70 -0.64
N LEU A 135 -13.98 -19.01 0.36
CA LEU A 135 -15.18 -18.19 0.24
C LEU A 135 -14.87 -16.74 0.59
N TYR A 136 -14.91 -15.85 -0.40
CA TYR A 136 -14.85 -14.40 -0.18
C TYR A 136 -16.22 -13.89 0.27
N ILE A 137 -16.28 -13.07 1.32
CA ILE A 137 -17.55 -12.58 1.86
C ILE A 137 -17.46 -11.10 2.26
N ALA A 138 -18.56 -10.38 2.03
CA ALA A 138 -18.71 -9.00 2.49
C ALA A 138 -18.98 -8.96 4.01
N PRO A 139 -18.38 -8.04 4.77
CA PRO A 139 -18.48 -8.02 6.23
C PRO A 139 -19.93 -7.96 6.71
N GLU A 140 -20.80 -7.18 6.04
CA GLU A 140 -22.22 -7.05 6.36
C GLU A 140 -23.00 -8.36 6.25
N ARG A 141 -22.54 -9.31 5.41
CA ARG A 141 -23.14 -10.64 5.29
C ARG A 141 -22.62 -11.59 6.38
N LEU A 142 -21.32 -11.55 6.64
CA LEU A 142 -20.67 -12.45 7.60
C LEU A 142 -21.13 -12.22 9.04
N VAL A 143 -21.30 -10.96 9.46
CA VAL A 143 -21.65 -10.62 10.85
C VAL A 143 -23.12 -10.91 11.20
N SER A 144 -23.93 -11.33 10.22
CA SER A 144 -25.31 -11.73 10.46
C SER A 144 -25.38 -13.04 11.26
N LEU A 145 -26.20 -13.07 12.31
CA LEU A 145 -26.35 -14.25 13.18
C LEU A 145 -26.71 -15.51 12.40
N SER A 146 -27.56 -15.38 11.38
CA SER A 146 -27.99 -16.51 10.54
C SER A 146 -26.87 -17.07 9.65
N PHE A 147 -25.84 -16.28 9.34
CA PHE A 147 -24.68 -16.77 8.61
C PHE A 147 -23.65 -17.39 9.55
N LEU A 148 -23.40 -16.78 10.72
CA LEU A 148 -22.53 -17.35 11.75
C LEU A 148 -23.02 -18.75 12.18
N GLN A 149 -24.32 -18.93 12.40
CA GLN A 149 -24.91 -20.24 12.73
C GLN A 149 -24.71 -21.28 11.62
N ARG A 150 -24.71 -20.89 10.34
CA ARG A 150 -24.45 -21.83 9.24
C ARG A 150 -23.00 -22.28 9.20
N LEU A 151 -22.08 -21.40 9.61
CA LEU A 151 -20.65 -21.72 9.66
C LEU A 151 -20.33 -22.74 10.76
N GLU A 152 -21.17 -22.87 11.80
CA GLU A 152 -21.04 -23.91 12.83
C GLU A 152 -21.17 -25.33 12.26
N ASP A 153 -21.94 -25.50 11.17
CA ASP A 153 -22.12 -26.78 10.47
C ASP A 153 -21.01 -27.07 9.43
N CYS A 154 -20.02 -26.17 9.29
CA CYS A 154 -18.98 -26.25 8.27
C CYS A 154 -17.61 -26.52 8.90
N GLU A 155 -16.75 -27.29 8.23
CA GLU A 155 -15.34 -27.41 8.61
C GLU A 155 -14.59 -26.17 8.12
N LEU A 156 -14.04 -25.38 9.05
CA LEU A 156 -13.37 -24.10 8.74
C LEU A 156 -11.85 -24.24 8.83
N ALA A 157 -11.17 -23.87 7.75
CA ALA A 157 -9.72 -23.87 7.69
C ALA A 157 -9.14 -22.69 8.49
N LEU A 158 -9.61 -21.47 8.19
CA LEU A 158 -9.14 -20.20 8.77
C LEU A 158 -10.11 -19.06 8.44
N PHE A 159 -9.99 -17.95 9.18
CA PHE A 159 -10.54 -16.64 8.80
C PHE A 159 -9.43 -15.72 8.33
N ALA A 160 -9.56 -15.15 7.13
CA ALA A 160 -8.68 -14.11 6.63
C ALA A 160 -9.44 -12.78 6.55
N ILE A 161 -8.94 -11.76 7.21
CA ILE A 161 -9.52 -10.41 7.21
C ILE A 161 -8.59 -9.54 6.36
N ASP A 162 -8.96 -9.34 5.10
CA ASP A 162 -8.22 -8.48 4.17
C ASP A 162 -8.58 -7.01 4.41
N GLU A 163 -7.63 -6.11 4.10
CA GLU A 163 -7.73 -4.67 4.38
C GLU A 163 -8.18 -4.35 5.82
N ALA A 164 -7.57 -5.03 6.80
CA ALA A 164 -7.93 -4.95 8.22
C ALA A 164 -7.88 -3.53 8.81
N HIS A 165 -7.20 -2.58 8.17
CA HIS A 165 -7.24 -1.16 8.57
C HIS A 165 -8.66 -0.56 8.56
N CYS A 166 -9.61 -1.14 7.80
CA CYS A 166 -11.02 -0.74 7.81
C CYS A 166 -11.70 -0.89 9.18
N ILE A 167 -11.17 -1.72 10.08
CA ILE A 167 -11.66 -1.91 11.46
C ILE A 167 -11.44 -0.64 12.29
N SER A 168 -10.38 0.10 12.00
CA SER A 168 -9.96 1.22 12.82
C SER A 168 -10.62 2.53 12.38
N GLN A 169 -11.18 3.25 13.35
CA GLN A 169 -11.65 4.62 13.12
C GLN A 169 -10.50 5.59 12.84
N TRP A 170 -9.27 5.19 13.22
CA TRP A 170 -8.03 5.89 12.93
C TRP A 170 -7.46 5.53 11.56
N GLY A 171 -7.92 4.43 10.97
CA GLY A 171 -7.66 4.06 9.59
C GLY A 171 -8.28 5.06 8.61
N HIS A 172 -7.77 5.09 7.38
CA HIS A 172 -8.22 6.03 6.35
C HIS A 172 -9.50 5.59 5.61
N ASP A 173 -9.99 4.36 5.83
CA ASP A 173 -11.26 3.82 5.25
C ASP A 173 -12.08 3.03 6.28
N PHE A 174 -12.46 3.66 7.40
CA PHE A 174 -13.24 3.02 8.47
C PHE A 174 -14.60 2.46 8.00
N ARG A 175 -14.92 1.24 8.42
CA ARG A 175 -16.20 0.55 8.16
C ARG A 175 -16.79 -0.03 9.46
N PRO A 176 -18.00 0.36 9.87
CA PRO A 176 -18.62 -0.13 11.11
C PRO A 176 -18.72 -1.66 11.18
N GLU A 177 -19.04 -2.33 10.07
CA GLU A 177 -19.24 -3.78 10.02
C GLU A 177 -17.95 -4.56 10.30
N TYR A 178 -16.79 -3.96 10.03
CA TYR A 178 -15.49 -4.55 10.36
C TYR A 178 -15.24 -4.59 11.87
N ALA A 179 -15.76 -3.62 12.63
CA ALA A 179 -15.63 -3.61 14.09
C ALA A 179 -16.41 -4.76 14.75
N GLU A 180 -17.40 -5.33 14.06
CA GLU A 180 -18.17 -6.47 14.56
C GLU A 180 -17.48 -7.82 14.33
N LEU A 181 -16.38 -7.87 13.55
CA LEU A 181 -15.67 -9.11 13.25
C LEU A 181 -15.00 -9.74 14.48
N GLY A 182 -14.83 -9.01 15.59
CA GLY A 182 -14.38 -9.59 16.85
C GLY A 182 -15.28 -10.71 17.37
N LYS A 183 -16.55 -10.76 16.93
CA LYS A 183 -17.46 -11.89 17.20
C LYS A 183 -16.92 -13.22 16.68
N LEU A 184 -16.13 -13.23 15.60
CA LEU A 184 -15.60 -14.47 15.02
C LEU A 184 -14.80 -15.28 16.04
N LYS A 185 -13.96 -14.63 16.87
CA LYS A 185 -13.22 -15.32 17.93
C LYS A 185 -14.09 -15.79 19.09
N THR A 186 -15.24 -15.15 19.31
CA THR A 186 -16.21 -15.60 20.30
C THR A 186 -16.94 -16.87 19.85
N TYR A 187 -17.34 -16.97 18.58
CA TYR A 187 -18.05 -18.14 18.04
C TYR A 187 -17.09 -19.27 17.63
N PHE A 188 -15.90 -18.95 17.12
CA PHE A 188 -14.94 -19.90 16.57
C PHE A 188 -13.55 -19.73 17.19
N PRO A 189 -13.38 -20.03 18.50
CA PRO A 189 -12.13 -19.75 19.22
C PRO A 189 -10.92 -20.52 18.66
N ASP A 190 -11.13 -21.74 18.19
CA ASP A 190 -10.09 -22.65 17.70
C ASP A 190 -9.68 -22.41 16.24
N VAL A 191 -10.45 -21.59 15.50
CA VAL A 191 -10.15 -21.28 14.09
C VAL A 191 -9.13 -20.14 14.03
N PRO A 192 -7.99 -20.31 13.33
CA PRO A 192 -6.99 -19.26 13.26
C PRO A 192 -7.48 -18.07 12.44
N VAL A 193 -7.16 -16.87 12.91
CA VAL A 193 -7.49 -15.60 12.27
C VAL A 193 -6.21 -14.92 11.78
N ILE A 194 -6.15 -14.59 10.49
CA ILE A 194 -5.12 -13.74 9.91
C ILE A 194 -5.73 -12.41 9.49
N ALA A 195 -5.26 -11.30 10.07
CA ALA A 195 -5.62 -9.95 9.64
C ALA A 195 -4.48 -9.38 8.78
N LEU A 196 -4.81 -8.88 7.59
CA LEU A 196 -3.82 -8.36 6.64
C LEU A 196 -4.13 -6.90 6.28
N THR A 197 -3.10 -6.06 6.22
CA THR A 197 -3.23 -4.68 5.73
C THR A 197 -1.97 -4.18 5.06
N ALA A 198 -2.13 -3.26 4.10
CA ALA A 198 -1.01 -2.59 3.44
C ALA A 198 -0.50 -1.35 4.18
N THR A 199 -1.36 -0.74 4.98
CA THR A 199 -1.15 0.60 5.55
C THR A 199 -1.77 0.62 6.93
N ALA A 200 -0.95 0.52 7.96
CA ALA A 200 -1.37 0.69 9.34
C ALA A 200 -0.17 1.17 10.18
N ASP A 201 -0.31 2.33 10.80
CA ASP A 201 0.62 2.82 11.80
C ASP A 201 0.50 2.03 13.12
N GLN A 202 1.30 2.36 14.13
CA GLN A 202 1.22 1.69 15.43
C GLN A 202 -0.17 1.76 16.07
N GLN A 203 -0.84 2.90 15.95
CA GLN A 203 -2.16 3.12 16.53
C GLN A 203 -3.23 2.24 15.87
N THR A 204 -3.24 2.21 14.54
CA THR A 204 -4.17 1.39 13.74
C THR A 204 -3.94 -0.10 14.02
N ARG A 205 -2.69 -0.54 14.18
CA ARG A 205 -2.35 -1.93 14.56
C ARG A 205 -2.98 -2.33 15.89
N GLN A 206 -2.84 -1.50 16.91
CA GLN A 206 -3.41 -1.80 18.22
C GLN A 206 -4.94 -1.83 18.19
N ASP A 207 -5.57 -0.89 17.49
CA ASP A 207 -7.05 -0.85 17.36
C ASP A 207 -7.60 -2.08 16.60
N ILE A 208 -6.84 -2.62 15.62
CA ILE A 208 -7.18 -3.90 14.97
C ILE A 208 -7.19 -5.05 16.00
N ILE A 209 -6.14 -5.14 16.83
CA ILE A 209 -6.00 -6.18 17.85
C ILE A 209 -7.15 -6.12 18.86
N ASP A 210 -7.41 -4.93 19.39
CA ASP A 210 -8.42 -4.71 20.42
C ASP A 210 -9.83 -5.02 19.89
N LYS A 211 -10.17 -4.55 18.68
CA LYS A 211 -11.51 -4.78 18.10
C LYS A 211 -11.74 -6.19 17.56
N LEU A 212 -10.70 -6.88 17.09
CA LEU A 212 -10.81 -8.29 16.73
C LEU A 212 -10.80 -9.22 17.94
N ASN A 213 -10.52 -8.70 19.13
CA ASN A 213 -10.53 -9.46 20.38
C ASN A 213 -9.65 -10.72 20.30
N TYR A 214 -8.40 -10.56 19.86
CA TYR A 214 -7.46 -11.66 19.63
C TYR A 214 -6.02 -11.29 20.00
N GLN A 215 -5.13 -12.28 20.08
CA GLN A 215 -3.71 -12.09 20.45
C GLN A 215 -2.78 -12.63 19.35
N PRO A 216 -2.54 -11.85 18.28
CA PRO A 216 -1.80 -12.33 17.13
C PRO A 216 -0.27 -12.26 17.30
N LEU A 217 0.44 -13.10 16.55
CA LEU A 217 1.82 -12.79 16.18
C LEU A 217 1.84 -11.70 15.10
N SER A 218 2.66 -10.67 15.30
CA SER A 218 2.76 -9.54 14.39
C SER A 218 3.95 -9.69 13.43
N TYR A 219 3.66 -9.56 12.14
CA TYR A 219 4.64 -9.53 11.06
C TYR A 219 4.54 -8.17 10.37
N VAL A 220 5.64 -7.41 10.34
CA VAL A 220 5.74 -6.12 9.65
C VAL A 220 6.86 -6.23 8.63
N ASP A 221 6.47 -6.27 7.36
CA ASP A 221 7.40 -6.21 6.23
C ASP A 221 7.73 -4.75 5.90
N SER A 222 8.80 -4.54 5.14
CA SER A 222 9.22 -3.21 4.72
C SER A 222 8.17 -2.57 3.82
N PHE A 223 7.82 -1.31 4.10
CA PHE A 223 7.00 -0.44 3.26
C PHE A 223 7.79 0.07 2.04
N ASN A 224 9.05 -0.33 1.87
CA ASN A 224 9.88 0.10 0.75
C ASN A 224 9.42 -0.53 -0.58
N ARG A 225 9.07 0.32 -1.54
CA ARG A 225 8.77 -0.06 -2.93
C ARG A 225 9.89 0.38 -3.87
N PRO A 226 11.03 -0.35 -3.93
CA PRO A 226 12.24 0.13 -4.62
C PRO A 226 12.02 0.36 -6.12
N ASN A 227 11.02 -0.30 -6.71
CA ASN A 227 10.67 -0.17 -8.12
C ASN A 227 9.88 1.10 -8.47
N ILE A 228 9.38 1.85 -7.48
CA ILE A 228 8.64 3.10 -7.68
C ILE A 228 9.57 4.28 -7.50
N HIS A 229 9.70 5.11 -8.52
CA HIS A 229 10.35 6.42 -8.45
C HIS A 229 9.34 7.49 -8.03
N TYR A 230 9.67 8.29 -7.00
CA TYR A 230 8.80 9.37 -6.51
C TYR A 230 9.25 10.74 -7.01
N ARG A 231 8.37 11.46 -7.70
CA ARG A 231 8.60 12.81 -8.24
C ARG A 231 7.53 13.77 -7.76
N VAL A 232 7.92 14.93 -7.25
CA VAL A 232 6.98 16.02 -6.90
C VAL A 232 7.39 17.29 -7.64
N GLU A 233 6.43 17.92 -8.32
CA GLU A 233 6.62 19.22 -8.96
C GLU A 233 5.58 20.22 -8.51
N TYR A 234 6.00 21.48 -8.39
CA TYR A 234 5.04 22.57 -8.22
C TYR A 234 4.19 22.73 -9.48
N LYS A 235 2.89 22.97 -9.31
CA LYS A 235 1.99 23.28 -10.43
C LYS A 235 2.43 24.59 -11.08
N ASP A 236 2.86 24.51 -12.32
CA ASP A 236 3.05 25.61 -13.23
C ASP A 236 2.59 25.19 -14.63
N ASN A 237 1.44 25.72 -15.05
CA ASN A 237 0.74 25.24 -16.25
C ASN A 237 0.58 23.70 -16.23
N PRO A 238 -0.17 23.14 -15.25
CA PRO A 238 -0.19 21.70 -14.97
C PRO A 238 -0.62 20.83 -16.16
N GLY A 239 -1.42 21.37 -17.09
CA GLY A 239 -1.77 20.69 -18.33
C GLY A 239 -0.59 20.46 -19.27
N LYS A 240 0.39 21.38 -19.31
CA LYS A 240 1.65 21.20 -20.08
C LYS A 240 2.59 20.23 -19.37
N GLN A 241 2.72 20.34 -18.04
CA GLN A 241 3.53 19.41 -17.25
C GLN A 241 3.05 17.97 -17.41
N LEU A 242 1.73 17.75 -17.30
CA LEU A 242 1.13 16.45 -17.52
C LEU A 242 1.35 15.95 -18.95
N ALA A 243 1.13 16.77 -19.97
CA ALA A 243 1.34 16.37 -21.36
C ALA A 243 2.81 15.99 -21.64
N HIS A 244 3.76 16.73 -21.05
CA HIS A 244 5.18 16.40 -21.15
C HIS A 244 5.50 15.06 -20.50
N PHE A 245 4.99 14.83 -19.28
CA PHE A 245 5.14 13.57 -18.57
C PHE A 245 4.54 12.38 -19.34
N LEU A 246 3.32 12.52 -19.86
CA LEU A 246 2.64 11.46 -20.62
C LEU A 246 3.35 11.11 -21.92
N LYS A 247 4.05 12.06 -22.54
CA LYS A 247 4.88 11.79 -23.73
C LYS A 247 6.06 10.87 -23.41
N GLU A 248 6.61 10.93 -22.19
CA GLU A 248 7.67 10.02 -21.72
C GLU A 248 7.14 8.61 -21.40
N GLN A 249 5.82 8.46 -21.24
CA GLN A 249 5.15 7.22 -20.83
C GLN A 249 4.29 6.62 -21.96
N GLU A 250 4.67 6.84 -23.21
CA GLU A 250 3.86 6.47 -24.37
C GLU A 250 3.49 4.97 -24.38
N SER A 251 2.20 4.67 -24.62
CA SER A 251 1.64 3.31 -24.65
C SER A 251 1.71 2.51 -23.34
N GLN A 252 1.88 3.20 -22.20
CA GLN A 252 1.90 2.58 -20.88
C GLN A 252 0.60 2.84 -20.11
N ALA A 253 0.17 1.85 -19.33
CA ALA A 253 -1.03 1.96 -18.50
C ALA A 253 -0.77 2.85 -17.28
N GLY A 254 -1.68 3.78 -16.98
CA GLY A 254 -1.53 4.69 -15.85
C GLY A 254 -2.82 5.21 -15.26
N ILE A 255 -2.72 5.73 -14.03
CA ILE A 255 -3.83 6.28 -13.26
C ILE A 255 -3.54 7.75 -12.95
N ILE A 256 -4.53 8.62 -13.11
CA ILE A 256 -4.41 10.05 -12.78
C ILE A 256 -5.47 10.41 -11.74
N TYR A 257 -5.07 10.72 -10.51
CA TYR A 257 -5.96 11.12 -9.42
C TYR A 257 -6.19 12.63 -9.39
N CYS A 258 -7.47 13.02 -9.34
CA CYS A 258 -7.92 14.41 -9.17
C CYS A 258 -8.82 14.53 -7.94
N GLY A 259 -8.89 15.72 -7.34
CA GLY A 259 -9.62 15.97 -6.10
C GLY A 259 -11.13 16.16 -6.25
N THR A 260 -11.65 16.37 -7.47
CA THR A 260 -13.10 16.57 -7.70
C THR A 260 -13.60 15.79 -8.92
N ARG A 261 -14.90 15.47 -8.94
CA ARG A 261 -15.56 14.79 -10.07
C ARG A 261 -15.46 15.62 -11.36
N ASN A 262 -15.70 16.93 -11.27
CA ASN A 262 -15.61 17.82 -12.43
C ASN A 262 -14.20 17.86 -13.02
N ALA A 263 -13.16 17.91 -12.16
CA ALA A 263 -11.77 17.87 -12.63
C ALA A 263 -11.44 16.56 -13.33
N VAL A 264 -11.97 15.43 -12.83
CA VAL A 264 -11.83 14.12 -13.48
C VAL A 264 -12.42 14.13 -14.89
N THR A 265 -13.67 14.58 -15.03
CA THR A 265 -14.36 14.60 -16.32
C THR A 265 -13.65 15.50 -17.33
N GLN A 266 -13.36 16.75 -16.94
CA GLN A 266 -12.70 17.73 -17.81
C GLN A 266 -11.30 17.28 -18.25
N LEU A 267 -10.53 16.68 -17.34
CA LEU A 267 -9.19 16.20 -17.67
C LEU A 267 -9.24 14.98 -18.60
N ALA A 268 -10.18 14.06 -18.38
CA ALA A 268 -10.37 12.92 -19.27
C ALA A 268 -10.75 13.35 -20.69
N GLU A 269 -11.70 14.28 -20.84
CA GLU A 269 -12.12 14.85 -22.13
C GLU A 269 -10.94 15.53 -22.85
N ARG A 270 -10.13 16.30 -22.11
CA ARG A 270 -8.94 16.96 -22.67
C ARG A 270 -7.90 15.95 -23.16
N LEU A 271 -7.66 14.87 -22.42
CA LEU A 271 -6.72 13.82 -22.83
C LEU A 271 -7.24 13.06 -24.05
N GLN A 272 -8.54 12.79 -24.14
CA GLN A 272 -9.17 12.20 -25.32
C GLN A 272 -9.02 13.10 -26.55
N ALA A 273 -9.24 14.41 -26.40
CA ALA A 273 -9.04 15.38 -27.49
C ALA A 273 -7.58 15.46 -27.96
N GLN A 274 -6.62 15.07 -27.11
CA GLN A 274 -5.20 14.95 -27.43
C GLN A 274 -4.80 13.58 -28.01
N GLY A 275 -5.77 12.67 -28.22
CA GLY A 275 -5.56 11.35 -28.80
C GLY A 275 -5.22 10.24 -27.81
N HIS A 276 -5.21 10.51 -26.50
CA HIS A 276 -4.98 9.48 -25.49
C HIS A 276 -6.23 8.61 -25.28
N LYS A 277 -6.03 7.30 -25.10
CA LYS A 277 -7.10 6.36 -24.69
C LYS A 277 -7.39 6.52 -23.20
N ALA A 278 -8.08 7.61 -22.84
CA ALA A 278 -8.40 7.95 -21.47
C ALA A 278 -9.91 7.80 -21.17
N ARG A 279 -10.26 7.40 -19.95
CA ARG A 279 -11.66 7.46 -19.43
C ARG A 279 -11.70 8.03 -18.02
N ALA A 280 -12.81 8.71 -17.71
CA ALA A 280 -13.12 9.21 -16.37
C ALA A 280 -13.66 8.08 -15.47
N TYR A 281 -13.33 8.15 -14.16
CA TYR A 281 -13.90 7.28 -13.14
C TYR A 281 -14.16 8.03 -11.83
N HIS A 282 -15.43 8.13 -11.43
CA HIS A 282 -15.80 8.72 -10.14
C HIS A 282 -17.14 8.20 -9.65
N ALA A 283 -17.45 8.42 -8.37
CA ALA A 283 -18.70 7.96 -7.73
C ALA A 283 -19.99 8.55 -8.32
N GLY A 284 -19.91 9.60 -9.13
CA GLY A 284 -21.06 10.13 -9.89
C GLY A 284 -21.45 9.31 -11.13
N LEU A 285 -20.62 8.36 -11.56
CA LEU A 285 -20.96 7.46 -12.68
C LEU A 285 -21.87 6.34 -12.19
N SER A 286 -22.73 5.84 -13.08
CA SER A 286 -23.55 4.67 -12.81
C SER A 286 -22.66 3.45 -12.49
N HIS A 287 -23.23 2.46 -11.81
CA HIS A 287 -22.51 1.22 -11.52
C HIS A 287 -22.08 0.48 -12.79
N ALA A 288 -22.92 0.52 -13.84
CA ALA A 288 -22.61 -0.07 -15.14
C ALA A 288 -21.40 0.61 -15.81
N GLU A 289 -21.37 1.94 -15.87
CA GLU A 289 -20.24 2.68 -16.44
C GLU A 289 -18.93 2.46 -15.65
N ARG A 290 -19.00 2.40 -14.31
CA ARG A 290 -17.82 2.10 -13.49
C ARG A 290 -17.27 0.71 -13.80
N ARG A 291 -18.14 -0.31 -13.90
CA ARG A 291 -17.75 -1.67 -14.31
C ARG A 291 -17.17 -1.70 -15.72
N GLU A 292 -17.75 -0.97 -16.66
CA GLU A 292 -17.24 -0.85 -18.03
C GLU A 292 -15.82 -0.26 -18.04
N VAL A 293 -15.59 0.89 -17.40
CA VAL A 293 -14.28 1.55 -17.37
C VAL A 293 -13.23 0.66 -16.69
N GLN A 294 -13.58 -0.01 -15.59
CA GLN A 294 -12.70 -0.99 -14.94
C GLN A 294 -12.34 -2.13 -15.89
N SER A 295 -13.33 -2.70 -16.56
CA SER A 295 -13.11 -3.78 -17.52
C SER A 295 -12.19 -3.34 -18.66
N LEU A 296 -12.46 -2.18 -19.28
CA LEU A 296 -11.66 -1.63 -20.37
C LEU A 296 -10.20 -1.41 -19.95
N PHE A 297 -9.96 -0.86 -18.76
CA PHE A 297 -8.61 -0.63 -18.25
C PHE A 297 -7.89 -1.94 -17.94
N ARG A 298 -8.63 -2.90 -17.39
CA ARG A 298 -8.09 -4.21 -17.04
C ARG A 298 -7.66 -5.01 -18.28
N HIS A 299 -8.42 -4.89 -19.37
CA HIS A 299 -8.20 -5.58 -20.64
C HIS A 299 -7.24 -4.86 -21.62
N ASP A 300 -6.56 -3.78 -21.21
CA ASP A 300 -5.69 -2.98 -22.09
C ASP A 300 -6.42 -2.38 -23.32
N HIS A 301 -7.72 -2.09 -23.17
CA HIS A 301 -8.51 -1.35 -24.18
C HIS A 301 -8.37 0.17 -24.00
N ILE A 302 -8.14 0.63 -22.78
CA ILE A 302 -7.77 2.01 -22.46
C ILE A 302 -6.46 2.03 -21.67
N ASP A 303 -5.66 3.06 -21.89
CA ASP A 303 -4.33 3.20 -21.30
C ASP A 303 -4.38 4.05 -20.03
N ILE A 304 -5.30 5.03 -19.96
CA ILE A 304 -5.34 6.00 -18.87
C ILE A 304 -6.71 5.99 -18.20
N VAL A 305 -6.73 5.90 -16.88
CA VAL A 305 -7.93 6.23 -16.10
C VAL A 305 -7.69 7.49 -15.28
N VAL A 306 -8.51 8.50 -15.52
CA VAL A 306 -8.57 9.70 -14.68
C VAL A 306 -9.63 9.48 -13.62
N ALA A 307 -9.29 9.65 -12.36
CA ALA A 307 -10.14 9.21 -11.27
C ALA A 307 -10.13 10.07 -10.02
N THR A 308 -11.20 9.94 -9.24
CA THR A 308 -11.19 10.31 -7.81
C THR A 308 -10.72 9.12 -6.97
N LEU A 309 -10.62 9.31 -5.64
CA LEU A 309 -10.35 8.23 -4.66
C LEU A 309 -11.25 7.00 -4.81
N ALA A 310 -12.43 7.16 -5.43
CA ALA A 310 -13.33 6.04 -5.73
C ALA A 310 -12.69 4.95 -6.63
N PHE A 311 -11.67 5.29 -7.42
CA PHE A 311 -10.91 4.33 -8.23
C PHE A 311 -9.73 3.79 -7.42
N GLY A 312 -10.06 3.04 -6.37
CA GLY A 312 -9.12 2.66 -5.34
C GLY A 312 -9.05 1.15 -5.15
N MET A 313 -9.53 0.68 -4.00
CA MET A 313 -9.10 -0.59 -3.40
C MET A 313 -9.41 -1.86 -4.23
N GLY A 314 -10.21 -1.77 -5.31
CA GLY A 314 -10.64 -2.93 -6.11
C GLY A 314 -9.88 -3.21 -7.40
N ILE A 315 -8.84 -2.43 -7.74
CA ILE A 315 -8.11 -2.63 -9.01
C ILE A 315 -6.82 -3.39 -8.74
N ASP A 316 -6.73 -4.59 -9.30
CA ASP A 316 -5.53 -5.40 -9.32
C ASP A 316 -5.01 -5.58 -10.75
N LYS A 317 -4.48 -4.48 -11.31
CA LYS A 317 -3.75 -4.48 -12.58
C LYS A 317 -2.26 -4.43 -12.28
N PRO A 318 -1.48 -5.50 -12.53
CA PRO A 318 -0.10 -5.55 -12.07
C PRO A 318 0.84 -4.62 -12.83
N ASN A 319 0.47 -4.28 -14.06
CA ASN A 319 1.31 -3.55 -15.01
C ASN A 319 0.96 -2.05 -15.16
N VAL A 320 0.52 -1.41 -14.07
CA VAL A 320 0.39 0.07 -14.05
C VAL A 320 1.78 0.69 -13.94
N ARG A 321 2.20 1.47 -14.94
CA ARG A 321 3.54 2.08 -14.98
C ARG A 321 3.64 3.39 -14.26
N TYR A 322 2.58 4.17 -14.24
CA TYR A 322 2.60 5.44 -13.53
C TYR A 322 1.30 5.72 -12.78
N VAL A 323 1.44 6.45 -11.68
CA VAL A 323 0.34 7.07 -10.94
C VAL A 323 0.64 8.55 -10.84
N VAL A 324 -0.25 9.38 -11.37
CA VAL A 324 -0.16 10.84 -11.26
C VAL A 324 -1.18 11.33 -10.24
N HIS A 325 -0.74 12.14 -9.30
CA HIS A 325 -1.62 12.94 -8.45
C HIS A 325 -1.68 14.35 -9.01
N TYR A 326 -2.76 14.64 -9.74
CA TYR A 326 -3.00 15.96 -10.29
C TYR A 326 -3.41 16.95 -9.20
N ASP A 327 -3.95 16.48 -8.08
CA ASP A 327 -4.22 17.28 -6.88
C ASP A 327 -3.60 16.60 -5.65
N LEU A 328 -3.27 17.39 -4.63
CA LEU A 328 -2.72 16.89 -3.37
C LEU A 328 -3.69 15.89 -2.68
N PRO A 329 -3.23 14.67 -2.35
CA PRO A 329 -3.95 13.74 -1.47
C PRO A 329 -4.25 14.34 -0.09
N LYS A 330 -5.21 13.75 0.61
CA LYS A 330 -5.54 14.15 1.98
C LYS A 330 -4.49 13.73 3.00
N THR A 331 -3.92 12.53 2.83
CA THR A 331 -3.03 11.91 3.81
C THR A 331 -1.91 11.11 3.11
N ILE A 332 -0.84 10.80 3.87
CA ILE A 332 0.28 9.98 3.39
C ILE A 332 -0.17 8.53 3.13
N GLU A 333 -1.08 8.00 3.94
CA GLU A 333 -1.63 6.64 3.77
C GLU A 333 -2.36 6.50 2.44
N SER A 334 -3.25 7.45 2.12
CA SER A 334 -3.92 7.52 0.82
C SER A 334 -2.90 7.61 -0.31
N TYR A 335 -1.94 8.54 -0.22
CA TYR A 335 -0.89 8.70 -1.23
C TYR A 335 -0.07 7.42 -1.42
N TYR A 336 0.33 6.76 -0.34
CA TYR A 336 1.11 5.53 -0.38
C TYR A 336 0.30 4.37 -0.99
N GLN A 337 -0.97 4.21 -0.59
CA GLN A 337 -1.84 3.17 -1.13
C GLN A 337 -2.11 3.38 -2.64
N GLU A 338 -2.32 4.63 -3.04
CA GLU A 338 -2.60 5.03 -4.43
C GLU A 338 -1.38 4.88 -5.33
N THR A 339 -0.22 5.42 -4.92
CA THR A 339 1.04 5.25 -5.66
C THR A 339 1.50 3.79 -5.68
N GLY A 340 1.22 3.03 -4.62
CA GLY A 340 1.52 1.60 -4.52
C GLY A 340 0.78 0.71 -5.53
N ARG A 341 -0.20 1.26 -6.27
CA ARG A 341 -0.84 0.60 -7.42
C ARG A 341 0.11 0.47 -8.61
N ALA A 342 1.11 1.33 -8.71
CA ALA A 342 2.11 1.24 -9.73
C ALA A 342 3.05 0.04 -9.48
N GLY A 343 3.41 -0.66 -10.56
CA GLY A 343 4.48 -1.64 -10.56
C GLY A 343 4.31 -2.80 -9.59
N ARG A 344 3.11 -3.39 -9.47
CA ARG A 344 2.91 -4.59 -8.61
C ARG A 344 3.63 -5.83 -9.16
N ASP A 345 3.93 -5.83 -10.45
CA ASP A 345 4.82 -6.80 -11.10
C ASP A 345 6.31 -6.66 -10.70
N GLY A 346 6.67 -5.60 -9.97
CA GLY A 346 8.03 -5.32 -9.53
C GLY A 346 8.88 -4.56 -10.56
N LEU A 347 8.34 -4.25 -11.74
CA LEU A 347 9.04 -3.50 -12.78
C LEU A 347 9.10 -2.00 -12.45
N PRO A 348 10.03 -1.23 -13.06
CA PRO A 348 10.15 0.21 -12.86
C PRO A 348 8.83 0.94 -13.14
N SER A 349 8.48 1.84 -12.23
CA SER A 349 7.24 2.63 -12.25
C SER A 349 7.45 4.02 -11.66
N GLN A 350 6.57 4.97 -11.98
CA GLN A 350 6.67 6.36 -11.50
C GLN A 350 5.44 6.80 -10.70
N ALA A 351 5.67 7.51 -9.60
CA ALA A 351 4.67 8.22 -8.83
C ALA A 351 4.94 9.73 -8.98
N PHE A 352 4.04 10.45 -9.65
CA PHE A 352 4.22 11.86 -9.96
C PHE A 352 3.15 12.73 -9.29
N LEU A 353 3.55 13.62 -8.39
CA LEU A 353 2.65 14.55 -7.70
C LEU A 353 2.82 15.97 -8.23
N LEU A 354 1.73 16.54 -8.76
CA LEU A 354 1.61 17.96 -9.06
C LEU A 354 1.07 18.69 -7.82
N TYR A 355 1.91 19.50 -7.20
CA TYR A 355 1.63 20.16 -5.94
C TYR A 355 1.39 21.66 -6.11
N ASP A 356 0.24 22.15 -5.64
CA ASP A 356 0.02 23.58 -5.43
C ASP A 356 -0.20 23.85 -3.93
N PRO A 357 0.56 24.76 -3.31
CA PRO A 357 0.30 25.20 -1.95
C PRO A 357 -1.16 25.62 -1.70
N ALA A 358 -1.85 26.16 -2.72
CA ALA A 358 -3.25 26.56 -2.65
C ALA A 358 -4.22 25.36 -2.52
N ASP A 359 -3.85 24.16 -2.98
CA ASP A 359 -4.68 22.95 -2.85
C ASP A 359 -5.00 22.64 -1.38
N SER A 360 -4.09 23.03 -0.47
CA SER A 360 -4.25 22.81 0.96
C SER A 360 -5.40 23.62 1.58
N ALA A 361 -5.79 24.76 1.01
CA ALA A 361 -6.87 25.58 1.53
C ALA A 361 -8.22 24.86 1.43
N ARG A 362 -8.48 24.21 0.29
CA ARG A 362 -9.68 23.40 0.06
C ARG A 362 -9.76 22.24 1.05
N LEU A 363 -8.65 21.51 1.23
CA LEU A 363 -8.60 20.36 2.14
C LEU A 363 -8.81 20.78 3.60
N ARG A 364 -8.23 21.91 4.02
CA ARG A 364 -8.46 22.49 5.35
C ARG A 364 -9.91 22.91 5.55
N GLY A 365 -10.55 23.48 4.53
CA GLY A 365 -11.98 23.80 4.56
C GLY A 365 -12.84 22.58 4.86
N TRP A 366 -12.61 21.47 4.14
CA TRP A 366 -13.34 20.21 4.39
C TRP A 366 -13.07 19.62 5.78
N ILE A 367 -11.83 19.74 6.29
CA ILE A 367 -11.51 19.26 7.63
C ILE A 367 -12.22 20.10 8.69
N ALA A 368 -12.36 21.42 8.47
CA ALA A 368 -13.02 22.33 9.41
C ALA A 368 -14.52 22.06 9.59
N GLU A 369 -15.16 21.34 8.66
CA GLU A 369 -16.57 20.91 8.77
C GLU A 369 -16.76 19.68 9.69
N ILE A 370 -15.68 19.04 10.16
CA ILE A 370 -15.75 17.89 11.07
C ILE A 370 -16.12 18.38 12.48
N GLU A 371 -17.31 18.01 12.96
CA GLU A 371 -17.83 18.40 14.29
C GLU A 371 -17.04 17.79 15.45
N ASP A 372 -16.56 16.55 15.30
CA ASP A 372 -15.75 15.87 16.31
C ASP A 372 -14.35 16.50 16.40
N GLU A 373 -14.07 17.20 17.50
CA GLU A 373 -12.81 17.92 17.74
C GLU A 373 -11.59 16.99 17.69
N HIS A 374 -11.73 15.77 18.19
CA HIS A 374 -10.64 14.80 18.19
C HIS A 374 -10.35 14.32 16.77
N LYS A 375 -11.39 13.95 16.01
CA LYS A 375 -11.27 13.54 14.60
C LYS A 375 -10.75 14.66 13.73
N HIS A 376 -11.25 15.88 13.91
CA HIS A 376 -10.78 17.09 13.23
C HIS A 376 -9.26 17.26 13.41
N ARG A 377 -8.76 17.10 14.64
CA ARG A 377 -7.33 17.22 14.95
C ARG A 377 -6.49 16.15 14.25
N VAL A 378 -6.96 14.90 14.22
CA VAL A 378 -6.24 13.80 13.58
C VAL A 378 -6.14 14.01 12.08
N GLU A 379 -7.26 14.32 11.42
CA GLU A 379 -7.29 14.59 9.97
C GLU A 379 -6.42 15.81 9.60
N LEU A 380 -6.46 16.87 10.41
CA LEU A 380 -5.58 18.03 10.21
C LEU A 380 -4.10 17.64 10.34
N ASN A 381 -3.75 16.74 11.26
CA ASN A 381 -2.38 16.29 11.40
C ASN A 381 -1.92 15.47 10.19
N LYS A 382 -2.75 14.53 9.73
CA LYS A 382 -2.46 13.73 8.52
C LYS A 382 -2.26 14.62 7.29
N LEU A 383 -3.08 15.66 7.13
CA LEU A 383 -2.91 16.65 6.07
C LEU A 383 -1.59 17.41 6.20
N ASN A 384 -1.19 17.82 7.41
CA ASN A 384 0.07 18.52 7.59
C ASN A 384 1.28 17.62 7.23
N HIS A 385 1.23 16.31 7.51
CA HIS A 385 2.25 15.36 7.07
C HIS A 385 2.31 15.26 5.54
N MET A 386 1.16 15.19 4.87
CA MET A 386 1.09 15.17 3.40
C MET A 386 1.65 16.45 2.77
N MET A 387 1.35 17.62 3.36
CA MET A 387 1.95 18.90 2.93
C MET A 387 3.46 18.90 3.15
N ALA A 388 3.93 18.43 4.31
CA ALA A 388 5.34 18.36 4.62
C ALA A 388 6.09 17.41 3.66
N PHE A 389 5.47 16.30 3.27
CA PHE A 389 6.00 15.43 2.22
C PHE A 389 6.13 16.15 0.89
N ALA A 390 5.13 16.93 0.47
CA ALA A 390 5.16 17.65 -0.80
C ALA A 390 6.24 18.76 -0.82
N GLU A 391 6.37 19.50 0.28
CA GLU A 391 7.37 20.58 0.47
C GLU A 391 8.76 20.07 0.88
N ALA A 392 8.95 18.76 0.99
CA ALA A 392 10.18 18.21 1.53
C ALA A 392 11.42 18.54 0.69
N SER A 393 12.55 18.59 1.38
CA SER A 393 13.90 18.82 0.83
C SER A 393 14.87 17.66 1.11
N HIS A 394 14.33 16.49 1.47
CA HIS A 394 15.07 15.26 1.75
C HIS A 394 14.41 14.11 1.02
N CYS A 395 15.11 12.98 0.92
CA CYS A 395 14.63 11.80 0.23
C CYS A 395 13.15 11.49 0.52
N ARG A 396 12.31 11.51 -0.52
CA ARG A 396 10.86 11.25 -0.42
C ARG A 396 10.59 9.88 0.19
N ARG A 397 11.36 8.88 -0.21
CA ARG A 397 11.24 7.51 0.30
C ARG A 397 11.52 7.44 1.80
N HIS A 398 12.57 8.13 2.28
CA HIS A 398 12.89 8.17 3.70
C HIS A 398 11.73 8.73 4.53
N ILE A 399 11.04 9.77 4.03
CA ILE A 399 9.87 10.36 4.69
C ILE A 399 8.72 9.36 4.75
N LEU A 400 8.41 8.68 3.65
CA LEU A 400 7.35 7.67 3.61
C LEU A 400 7.63 6.52 4.57
N LEU A 401 8.87 6.03 4.64
CA LEU A 401 9.24 4.92 5.53
C LEU A 401 9.19 5.35 7.01
N ASN A 402 9.75 6.50 7.35
CA ASN A 402 9.70 7.02 8.73
C ASN A 402 8.25 7.30 9.18
N TYR A 403 7.35 7.70 8.27
CA TYR A 403 5.93 7.86 8.60
C TYR A 403 5.26 6.56 9.06
N PHE A 404 5.72 5.41 8.55
CA PHE A 404 5.25 4.08 8.95
C PHE A 404 6.19 3.40 9.97
N ASP A 405 6.91 4.18 10.77
CA ASP A 405 7.83 3.72 11.81
C ASP A 405 8.98 2.83 11.27
N GLU A 406 9.35 2.95 10.00
CA GLU A 406 10.43 2.18 9.38
C GLU A 406 11.68 3.05 9.16
N SER A 407 12.75 2.72 9.88
CA SER A 407 14.06 3.34 9.69
C SER A 407 14.66 2.96 8.33
N SER A 408 15.20 3.95 7.63
CA SER A 408 15.80 3.73 6.31
C SER A 408 17.01 4.63 6.06
N ALA A 409 17.78 4.30 5.00
CA ALA A 409 18.90 5.12 4.58
C ALA A 409 18.42 6.54 4.18
N PRO A 410 19.19 7.60 4.48
CA PRO A 410 18.79 8.99 4.18
C PRO A 410 18.65 9.30 2.68
N GLN A 411 19.18 8.45 1.79
CA GLN A 411 19.15 8.61 0.34
C GLN A 411 18.75 7.29 -0.32
N CYS A 412 17.83 7.35 -1.29
CA CYS A 412 17.30 6.16 -1.96
C CYS A 412 17.69 6.03 -3.44
N GLN A 413 18.25 7.07 -4.06
CA GLN A 413 18.59 7.13 -5.49
C GLN A 413 17.42 6.93 -6.48
N TYR A 414 16.18 6.93 -5.99
CA TYR A 414 14.96 6.68 -6.75
C TYR A 414 13.86 7.70 -6.40
N CYS A 415 14.23 8.98 -6.28
CA CYS A 415 13.28 10.08 -6.13
C CYS A 415 13.87 11.40 -6.61
N ASP A 416 13.01 12.34 -7.00
CA ASP A 416 13.35 13.70 -7.46
C ASP A 416 14.45 14.38 -6.63
N ILE A 417 14.35 14.31 -5.30
CA ILE A 417 15.31 14.93 -4.39
C ILE A 417 16.67 14.23 -4.39
N CYS A 418 16.70 12.91 -4.56
CA CYS A 418 17.98 12.20 -4.68
C CYS A 418 18.61 12.40 -6.05
N ASP A 419 17.79 12.59 -7.10
CA ASP A 419 18.25 12.86 -8.45
C ASP A 419 18.88 14.25 -8.56
N SER A 420 18.36 15.22 -7.80
CA SER A 420 18.89 16.58 -7.74
C SER A 420 18.88 17.10 -6.29
N PRO A 421 19.90 16.73 -5.48
CA PRO A 421 19.97 17.10 -4.07
C PRO A 421 19.94 18.61 -3.86
N PRO A 422 19.03 19.14 -3.02
CA PRO A 422 18.98 20.56 -2.73
C PRO A 422 20.21 21.00 -1.92
N VAL A 423 20.62 22.26 -2.10
CA VAL A 423 21.75 22.84 -1.37
C VAL A 423 21.38 22.97 0.10
N THR A 424 22.12 22.25 0.97
CA THR A 424 21.97 22.33 2.42
C THR A 424 22.95 23.35 3.00
N GLN A 425 22.57 23.96 4.12
CA GLN A 425 23.38 24.89 4.89
C GLN A 425 23.43 24.42 6.35
N ASP A 426 24.48 24.80 7.08
CA ASP A 426 24.58 24.53 8.51
C ASP A 426 23.48 25.33 9.24
N ALA A 427 22.50 24.61 9.76
CA ALA A 427 21.34 25.15 10.47
C ALA A 427 21.30 24.58 11.90
N THR A 428 22.48 24.24 12.45
CA THR A 428 22.61 23.65 13.78
C THR A 428 22.03 24.55 14.87
N LEU A 429 22.24 25.86 14.76
CA LEU A 429 21.69 26.84 15.71
C LEU A 429 20.16 26.86 15.66
N GLU A 430 19.57 26.93 14.47
CA GLU A 430 18.12 26.89 14.29
C GLU A 430 17.51 25.58 14.80
N ALA A 431 18.16 24.45 14.52
CA ALA A 431 17.76 23.15 15.05
C ALA A 431 17.81 23.12 16.58
N GLN A 432 18.89 23.61 17.18
CA GLN A 432 19.03 23.74 18.64
C GLN A 432 17.93 24.64 19.20
N LYS A 433 17.62 25.79 18.60
CA LYS A 433 16.53 26.67 19.06
C LYS A 433 15.20 25.90 19.15
N ILE A 434 14.84 25.13 18.12
CA ILE A 434 13.62 24.32 18.09
C ILE A 434 13.65 23.23 19.17
N LEU A 435 14.68 22.37 19.15
CA LEU A 435 14.77 21.22 20.06
C LEU A 435 14.82 21.67 21.53
N SER A 436 15.51 22.78 21.81
CA SER A 436 15.65 23.35 23.15
C SER A 436 14.34 24.00 23.62
N CYS A 437 13.53 24.52 22.70
CA CYS A 437 12.17 25.00 23.00
C CYS A 437 11.23 23.83 23.32
N ILE A 438 11.27 22.74 22.53
CA ILE A 438 10.50 21.51 22.80
C ILE A 438 10.83 20.96 24.19
N TYR A 439 12.12 20.89 24.54
CA TYR A 439 12.59 20.44 25.85
C TYR A 439 12.02 21.30 27.00
N ARG A 440 12.11 22.63 26.88
CA ARG A 440 11.62 23.57 27.92
C ARG A 440 10.11 23.57 28.08
N LEU A 441 9.38 23.33 26.99
CA LEU A 441 7.94 23.12 26.98
C LEU A 441 7.53 21.73 27.49
N LYS A 442 8.47 20.98 28.08
CA LYS A 442 8.26 19.65 28.64
C LYS A 442 7.59 18.70 27.66
N GLN A 443 7.87 18.86 26.35
CA GLN A 443 7.35 18.02 25.28
C GLN A 443 5.81 17.87 25.27
N SER A 444 5.09 18.91 25.71
CA SER A 444 3.64 18.87 25.94
C SER A 444 2.83 19.67 24.92
N TYR A 445 3.46 20.20 23.87
CA TYR A 445 2.82 21.09 22.90
C TYR A 445 3.19 20.73 21.45
N GLY A 446 2.26 20.99 20.52
CA GLY A 446 2.45 20.74 19.08
C GLY A 446 3.22 21.85 18.35
N ILE A 447 3.50 21.61 17.06
CA ILE A 447 4.33 22.47 16.19
C ILE A 447 3.94 23.95 16.26
N SER A 448 2.65 24.30 16.08
CA SER A 448 2.22 25.70 16.04
C SER A 448 2.55 26.45 17.34
N TYR A 449 2.32 25.82 18.49
CA TYR A 449 2.59 26.43 19.78
C TYR A 449 4.09 26.61 20.04
N VAL A 450 4.91 25.62 19.65
CA VAL A 450 6.38 25.73 19.73
C VAL A 450 6.88 26.89 18.89
N ILE A 451 6.34 27.07 17.67
CA ILE A 451 6.70 28.19 16.78
C ILE A 451 6.26 29.52 17.38
N ASP A 452 5.07 29.59 17.96
CA ASP A 452 4.56 30.81 18.59
C ASP A 452 5.42 31.25 19.77
N VAL A 453 5.88 30.30 20.61
CA VAL A 453 6.83 30.58 21.70
C VAL A 453 8.18 31.06 21.15
N LEU A 454 8.75 30.35 20.16
CA LEU A 454 10.02 30.73 19.52
C LEU A 454 10.00 32.14 18.93
N ARG A 455 8.87 32.54 18.34
CA ARG A 455 8.70 33.86 17.73
C ARG A 455 8.31 34.96 18.70
N GLY A 456 7.97 34.61 19.94
CA GLY A 456 7.55 35.58 20.96
C GLY A 456 6.12 36.08 20.73
N SER A 457 5.19 35.19 20.39
CA SER A 457 3.78 35.53 20.24
C SER A 457 3.14 35.96 21.56
N ASN A 458 2.19 36.89 21.50
CA ASN A 458 1.41 37.37 22.64
C ASN A 458 0.09 36.60 22.82
N ALA A 459 0.00 35.37 22.29
CA ALA A 459 -1.19 34.54 22.43
C ALA A 459 -1.52 34.31 23.91
N GLU A 460 -2.80 34.40 24.27
CA GLU A 460 -3.25 34.33 25.66
C GLU A 460 -2.82 33.03 26.36
N LYS A 461 -2.87 31.90 25.65
CA LYS A 461 -2.39 30.59 26.13
C LYS A 461 -0.89 30.54 26.44
N ILE A 462 -0.07 31.43 25.89
CA ILE A 462 1.36 31.50 26.21
C ILE A 462 1.56 32.22 27.54
N LEU A 463 0.88 33.36 27.70
CA LEU A 463 0.92 34.18 28.91
C LEU A 463 0.33 33.45 30.12
N GLN A 464 -0.81 32.76 29.93
CA GLN A 464 -1.46 31.98 30.99
C GLN A 464 -0.56 30.85 31.53
N ASN A 465 0.25 30.24 30.67
CA ASN A 465 1.15 29.15 31.05
C ASN A 465 2.53 29.65 31.51
N GLY A 466 2.77 30.97 31.56
CA GLY A 466 4.05 31.54 32.00
C GLY A 466 5.21 31.27 31.04
N HIS A 467 4.92 30.94 29.79
CA HIS A 467 5.94 30.54 28.80
C HIS A 467 6.69 31.73 28.19
N GLU A 468 6.25 32.96 28.46
CA GLU A 468 6.99 34.19 28.16
C GLU A 468 8.30 34.30 28.95
N LYS A 469 8.41 33.60 30.09
CA LYS A 469 9.60 33.60 30.95
C LYS A 469 10.67 32.60 30.49
N LEU A 470 10.36 31.74 29.53
CA LEU A 470 11.31 30.74 29.03
C LEU A 470 12.44 31.43 28.27
N SER A 471 13.66 30.96 28.45
CA SER A 471 14.82 31.50 27.72
C SER A 471 14.74 31.29 26.20
N THR A 472 13.80 30.46 25.73
CA THR A 472 13.51 30.22 24.30
C THR A 472 12.39 31.09 23.75
N TYR A 473 11.74 31.91 24.58
CA TYR A 473 10.72 32.83 24.13
C TYR A 473 11.34 33.96 23.30
N GLY A 474 10.84 34.14 22.07
CA GLY A 474 11.28 35.22 21.18
C GLY A 474 12.69 35.09 20.57
N ILE A 475 13.40 33.98 20.79
CA ILE A 475 14.76 33.77 20.25
C ILE A 475 14.82 33.57 18.74
N GLY A 476 13.66 33.32 18.12
CA GLY A 476 13.47 33.11 16.68
C GLY A 476 12.61 34.20 16.01
N LYS A 477 12.45 35.36 16.66
CA LYS A 477 11.66 36.49 16.13
C LYS A 477 12.17 37.04 14.79
N ASP A 478 13.44 36.79 14.48
CA ASP A 478 14.14 37.21 13.28
C ASP A 478 13.70 36.45 12.01
N LYS A 479 12.96 35.34 12.15
CA LYS A 479 12.47 34.53 11.03
C LYS A 479 10.94 34.40 11.04
N SER A 480 10.38 34.12 9.86
CA SER A 480 8.94 33.95 9.68
C SER A 480 8.43 32.63 10.30
N GLY A 481 7.14 32.55 10.61
CA GLY A 481 6.52 31.30 11.07
C GLY A 481 6.61 30.18 10.03
N LYS A 482 6.56 30.52 8.74
CA LYS A 482 6.75 29.57 7.63
C LYS A 482 8.15 28.96 7.63
N PHE A 483 9.18 29.78 7.89
CA PHE A 483 10.56 29.31 8.04
C PHE A 483 10.68 28.26 9.15
N TRP A 484 10.21 28.59 10.36
CA TRP A 484 10.27 27.67 11.51
C TRP A 484 9.44 26.40 11.31
N LYS A 485 8.27 26.52 10.67
CA LYS A 485 7.42 25.36 10.34
C LYS A 485 8.16 24.42 9.39
N LEU A 486 8.77 24.94 8.33
CA LEU A 486 9.54 24.13 7.39
C LEU A 486 10.66 23.39 8.12
N LEU A 487 11.51 24.12 8.86
CA LEU A 487 12.64 23.52 9.60
C LEU A 487 12.17 22.46 10.61
N THR A 488 11.06 22.68 11.30
CA THR A 488 10.50 21.70 12.24
C THR A 488 10.12 20.40 11.52
N TRP A 489 9.50 20.49 10.34
CA TRP A 489 9.23 19.30 9.52
C TRP A 489 10.51 18.60 9.04
N GLN A 490 11.55 19.36 8.69
CA GLN A 490 12.85 18.76 8.35
C GLN A 490 13.46 17.98 9.52
N LEU A 491 13.28 18.45 10.76
CA LEU A 491 13.73 17.75 11.97
C LEU A 491 12.90 16.50 12.26
N ILE A 492 11.58 16.57 12.05
CA ILE A 492 10.68 15.42 12.19
C ILE A 492 11.06 14.33 11.19
N HIS A 493 11.21 14.69 9.91
CA HIS A 493 11.55 13.74 8.85
C HIS A 493 12.92 13.08 9.00
N ARG A 494 13.82 13.63 9.82
CA ARG A 494 15.19 13.12 10.06
C ARG A 494 15.35 12.49 11.45
N ASP A 495 14.22 12.25 12.12
CA ASP A 495 14.15 11.60 13.42
C ASP A 495 14.97 12.34 14.50
N TYR A 496 14.95 13.67 14.50
CA TYR A 496 15.42 14.47 15.66
C TYR A 496 14.28 14.76 16.64
N CYS A 497 13.06 14.81 16.15
CA CYS A 497 11.85 14.89 16.96
C CYS A 497 10.74 14.15 16.24
N TYR A 498 9.66 13.86 16.96
CA TYR A 498 8.49 13.21 16.39
C TYR A 498 7.22 13.81 17.03
N GLN A 499 6.09 13.62 16.36
CA GLN A 499 4.80 14.02 16.92
C GLN A 499 4.17 12.80 17.59
N ASP A 500 3.95 12.89 18.90
CA ASP A 500 3.24 11.84 19.64
C ASP A 500 1.74 11.97 19.41
N THR A 501 1.19 11.10 18.58
CA THR A 501 -0.23 11.04 18.23
C THR A 501 -1.12 10.66 19.42
N HIS A 502 -0.61 9.89 20.39
CA HIS A 502 -1.37 9.48 21.58
C HIS A 502 -1.61 10.65 22.54
N HIS A 503 -0.67 11.59 22.58
CA HIS A 503 -0.76 12.76 23.44
C HIS A 503 -0.96 14.00 22.60
N PHE A 504 -2.00 14.03 21.77
CA PHE A 504 -2.43 15.27 21.12
C PHE A 504 -1.37 15.86 20.13
N ASN A 505 -0.62 15.03 19.40
CA ASN A 505 0.39 15.44 18.42
C ASN A 505 1.47 16.37 19.01
N VAL A 506 1.79 16.18 20.28
CA VAL A 506 2.83 16.95 20.96
C VAL A 506 4.19 16.60 20.39
N LEU A 507 5.03 17.61 20.22
CA LEU A 507 6.40 17.41 19.79
C LEU A 507 7.21 16.79 20.91
N ARG A 508 7.79 15.62 20.65
CA ARG A 508 8.73 14.93 21.54
C ARG A 508 10.10 14.84 20.88
N LEU A 509 11.15 14.85 21.69
CA LEU A 509 12.51 14.68 21.22
C LEU A 509 12.81 13.19 21.02
N SER A 510 13.51 12.86 19.94
CA SER A 510 14.12 11.54 19.80
C SER A 510 15.45 11.48 20.57
N GLU A 511 16.02 10.29 20.71
CA GLU A 511 17.35 10.11 21.31
C GLU A 511 18.44 10.88 20.53
N LYS A 512 18.28 10.99 19.21
CA LYS A 512 19.21 11.70 18.32
C LYS A 512 19.29 13.21 18.61
N ALA A 513 18.22 13.80 19.13
CA ALA A 513 18.22 15.22 19.52
C ALA A 513 19.30 15.57 20.56
N LYS A 514 19.70 14.61 21.40
CA LYS A 514 20.63 14.86 22.51
C LYS A 514 22.01 15.31 21.99
N ALA A 515 22.52 14.67 20.93
CA ALA A 515 23.82 15.02 20.34
C ALA A 515 23.80 16.44 19.75
N VAL A 516 22.72 16.81 19.06
CA VAL A 516 22.54 18.16 18.51
C VAL A 516 22.42 19.21 19.62
N LEU A 517 21.65 18.92 20.67
CA LEU A 517 21.47 19.83 21.81
C LEU A 517 22.76 20.08 22.59
N LYS A 518 23.66 19.08 22.66
CA LYS A 518 25.00 19.22 23.25
C LYS A 518 26.02 19.88 22.31
N GLY A 519 25.67 20.09 21.04
CA GLY A 519 26.57 20.62 20.03
C GLY A 519 27.59 19.61 19.50
N GLU A 520 27.35 18.31 19.74
CA GLU A 520 28.22 17.21 19.30
C GLU A 520 27.96 16.84 17.83
N GLU A 521 26.76 17.13 17.31
CA GLU A 521 26.35 16.85 15.92
C GLU A 521 25.90 18.12 15.20
N LYS A 522 26.36 18.30 13.95
CA LYS A 522 25.92 19.40 13.07
C LYS A 522 24.69 19.00 12.27
N VAL A 523 23.75 19.92 12.12
CA VAL A 523 22.48 19.69 11.41
C VAL A 523 22.42 20.53 10.14
N MET A 524 22.57 19.86 8.99
CA MET A 524 22.59 20.49 7.67
C MET A 524 21.18 20.54 7.05
N LEU A 525 20.47 21.66 7.11
CA LEU A 525 19.07 21.79 6.63
C LEU A 525 19.02 22.60 5.32
N VAL A 526 17.90 22.48 4.59
CA VAL A 526 17.64 23.36 3.46
C VAL A 526 16.93 24.61 3.98
N LEU A 527 17.58 25.76 3.87
CA LEU A 527 16.99 27.02 4.26
C LEU A 527 16.11 27.57 3.11
N PRO A 528 14.93 28.12 3.39
CA PRO A 528 14.10 28.77 2.37
C PRO A 528 14.89 29.89 1.68
N SER A 529 15.15 29.77 0.38
CA SER A 529 15.63 30.88 -0.46
C SER A 529 14.45 31.54 -1.17
N GLU A 530 14.44 32.87 -1.28
CA GLU A 530 13.35 33.65 -1.90
C GLU A 530 13.18 33.46 -3.43
N LYS A 531 13.93 32.55 -4.06
CA LYS A 531 13.74 32.23 -5.48
C LYS A 531 13.96 30.73 -5.73
N PRO A 532 13.01 30.03 -6.38
CA PRO A 532 13.33 28.75 -6.99
C PRO A 532 14.25 29.03 -8.19
N LYS A 533 15.54 28.75 -8.04
CA LYS A 533 16.43 28.67 -9.21
C LYS A 533 16.15 27.33 -9.87
N GLY A 534 15.52 27.39 -11.05
CA GLY A 534 15.39 26.23 -11.93
C GLY A 534 16.78 25.67 -12.24
N ILE A 535 16.96 24.39 -11.93
CA ILE A 535 18.07 23.59 -12.44
C ILE A 535 17.42 22.48 -13.25
N ILE A 536 17.25 22.76 -14.54
CA ILE A 536 17.10 21.73 -15.56
C ILE A 536 18.53 21.44 -16.04
N ALA A 537 18.99 20.20 -15.89
CA ALA A 537 19.82 19.44 -16.83
C ALA A 537 20.75 18.46 -16.11
N ARG A 538 20.31 17.19 -16.01
CA ARG A 538 21.00 15.99 -16.53
C ARG A 538 20.32 14.74 -15.97
N ILE A 539 19.39 14.18 -16.72
CA ILE A 539 19.13 12.74 -16.67
C ILE A 539 19.24 12.26 -18.11
N LYS A 540 20.45 11.83 -18.46
CA LYS A 540 20.70 11.04 -19.66
C LYS A 540 20.68 9.57 -19.24
N GLU A 541 19.88 8.80 -19.96
CA GLU A 541 20.19 7.42 -20.36
C GLU A 541 20.62 6.48 -19.24
N GLN A 542 19.68 6.05 -18.39
CA GLN A 542 19.86 4.76 -17.69
C GLN A 542 18.58 4.04 -17.24
N TYR A 543 17.39 4.66 -17.33
CA TYR A 543 16.19 4.08 -16.70
C TYR A 543 15.02 3.74 -17.63
N PHE A 544 15.13 3.98 -18.94
CA PHE A 544 14.04 3.69 -19.88
C PHE A 544 14.58 3.17 -21.21
N SER A 545 14.73 1.85 -21.32
CA SER A 545 14.70 1.10 -22.59
C SER A 545 14.84 -0.41 -22.35
N LYS A 546 13.77 -1.07 -21.90
CA LYS A 546 13.61 -2.53 -22.11
C LYS A 546 12.24 -2.97 -22.60
N ASP A 547 11.28 -2.05 -22.77
CA ASP A 547 9.96 -2.39 -23.33
C ASP A 547 9.90 -2.35 -24.87
N ASN A 548 11.00 -2.00 -25.54
CA ASN A 548 11.10 -2.00 -27.01
C ASN A 548 11.76 -3.26 -27.59
N ASP A 549 11.92 -4.32 -26.79
CA ASP A 549 12.36 -5.61 -27.35
C ASP A 549 11.26 -6.11 -28.32
N PRO A 550 11.57 -6.33 -29.61
CA PRO A 550 10.55 -6.71 -30.59
C PRO A 550 9.92 -8.08 -30.27
N LEU A 551 10.62 -8.97 -29.55
CA LEU A 551 10.04 -10.21 -29.05
C LEU A 551 9.00 -9.91 -27.97
N PHE A 552 9.29 -9.01 -27.03
CA PHE A 552 8.34 -8.61 -25.99
C PHE A 552 7.05 -8.04 -26.58
N VAL A 553 7.16 -7.18 -27.59
CA VAL A 553 5.99 -6.62 -28.31
C VAL A 553 5.16 -7.73 -28.96
N THR A 554 5.83 -8.69 -29.59
CA THR A 554 5.18 -9.86 -30.23
C THR A 554 4.46 -10.74 -29.21
N LEU A 555 5.11 -11.07 -28.10
CA LEU A 555 4.51 -11.86 -27.01
C LEU A 555 3.35 -11.12 -26.34
N ARG A 556 3.46 -9.79 -26.17
CA ARG A 556 2.38 -8.93 -25.64
C ARG A 556 1.17 -8.93 -26.58
N ALA A 557 1.38 -8.87 -27.89
CA ALA A 557 0.31 -8.95 -28.89
C ALA A 557 -0.35 -10.33 -28.91
N LEU A 558 0.42 -11.42 -28.86
CA LEU A 558 -0.11 -12.78 -28.76
C LEU A 558 -0.96 -12.96 -27.49
N ARG A 559 -0.43 -12.52 -26.35
CA ARG A 559 -1.14 -12.56 -25.07
C ARG A 559 -2.48 -11.86 -25.17
N ARG A 560 -2.51 -10.65 -25.75
CA ARG A 560 -3.74 -9.88 -25.93
C ARG A 560 -4.76 -10.65 -26.79
N LYS A 561 -4.32 -11.25 -27.90
CA LYS A 561 -5.18 -12.04 -28.78
C LYS A 561 -5.82 -13.23 -28.04
N LEU A 562 -5.03 -13.98 -27.27
CA LEU A 562 -5.55 -15.11 -26.47
C LEU A 562 -6.50 -14.63 -25.37
N ALA A 563 -6.21 -13.49 -24.75
CA ALA A 563 -7.04 -12.92 -23.69
C ALA A 563 -8.40 -12.47 -24.23
N GLU A 564 -8.43 -11.83 -25.40
CA GLU A 564 -9.67 -11.46 -26.10
C GLU A 564 -10.51 -12.69 -26.48
N GLN A 565 -9.88 -13.78 -26.95
CA GLN A 565 -10.58 -15.03 -27.29
C GLN A 565 -11.27 -15.68 -26.08
N GLU A 566 -10.68 -15.55 -24.89
CA GLU A 566 -11.23 -16.13 -23.66
C GLU A 566 -12.01 -15.12 -22.81
N ASN A 567 -12.17 -13.88 -23.28
CA ASN A 567 -12.77 -12.76 -22.54
C ASN A 567 -12.13 -12.58 -21.15
N LYS A 568 -10.80 -12.58 -21.10
CA LYS A 568 -9.99 -12.42 -19.88
C LYS A 568 -9.02 -11.25 -20.03
N PRO A 569 -8.68 -10.56 -18.92
CA PRO A 569 -7.57 -9.63 -18.86
C PRO A 569 -6.23 -10.24 -19.30
N PRO A 570 -5.41 -9.54 -20.12
CA PRO A 570 -4.14 -10.06 -20.65
C PRO A 570 -3.18 -10.56 -19.57
N PHE A 571 -3.01 -9.80 -18.48
CA PHE A 571 -2.07 -10.17 -17.42
C PHE A 571 -2.45 -11.46 -16.67
N MET A 572 -3.70 -11.93 -16.76
CA MET A 572 -4.11 -13.20 -16.14
C MET A 572 -3.57 -14.41 -16.90
N ILE A 573 -3.30 -14.28 -18.20
CA ILE A 573 -2.58 -15.29 -18.98
C ILE A 573 -1.13 -15.35 -18.48
N PHE A 574 -0.36 -14.29 -18.73
CA PHE A 574 0.99 -14.11 -18.19
C PHE A 574 1.23 -12.64 -17.83
N SER A 575 1.88 -12.36 -16.69
CA SER A 575 2.24 -10.99 -16.31
C SER A 575 3.35 -10.44 -17.22
N ASP A 576 3.51 -9.12 -17.24
CA ASP A 576 4.62 -8.48 -17.99
C ASP A 576 5.98 -8.96 -17.47
N SER A 577 6.11 -9.22 -16.16
CA SER A 577 7.33 -9.80 -15.57
C SER A 577 7.64 -11.20 -16.13
N THR A 578 6.61 -12.05 -16.30
CA THR A 578 6.76 -13.37 -16.92
C THR A 578 7.17 -13.23 -18.39
N LEU A 579 6.57 -12.31 -19.15
CA LEU A 579 6.96 -12.08 -20.55
C LEU A 579 8.42 -11.60 -20.67
N HIS A 580 8.86 -10.71 -19.78
CA HIS A 580 10.26 -10.27 -19.72
C HIS A 580 11.21 -11.44 -19.38
N ASP A 581 10.81 -12.34 -18.48
CA ASP A 581 11.61 -13.54 -18.18
C ASP A 581 11.62 -14.54 -19.35
N MET A 582 10.53 -14.66 -20.13
CA MET A 582 10.50 -15.43 -21.38
C MET A 582 11.47 -14.85 -22.42
N VAL A 583 11.48 -13.52 -22.61
CA VAL A 583 12.42 -12.85 -23.53
C VAL A 583 13.87 -13.08 -23.10
N ARG A 584 14.13 -13.01 -21.78
CA ARG A 584 15.47 -13.21 -21.23
C ARG A 584 15.97 -14.65 -21.35
N LYS A 585 15.11 -15.64 -21.06
CA LYS A 585 15.47 -17.07 -21.04
C LYS A 585 15.36 -17.74 -22.41
N ASN A 586 14.57 -17.17 -23.32
CA ASN A 586 14.29 -17.66 -24.67
C ASN A 586 13.97 -19.17 -24.74
N PRO A 587 12.97 -19.66 -23.97
CA PRO A 587 12.68 -21.09 -23.85
C PRO A 587 12.24 -21.70 -25.18
N GLN A 588 12.83 -22.84 -25.53
CA GLN A 588 12.55 -23.59 -26.75
C GLN A 588 11.72 -24.85 -26.49
N THR A 589 11.68 -25.35 -25.25
CA THR A 589 10.95 -26.57 -24.86
C THR A 589 9.91 -26.29 -23.76
N ALA A 590 8.95 -27.22 -23.58
CA ALA A 590 7.95 -27.11 -22.51
C ALA A 590 8.57 -27.16 -21.11
N GLU A 591 9.64 -27.94 -20.93
CA GLU A 591 10.40 -27.99 -19.67
C GLU A 591 11.14 -26.67 -19.39
N GLU A 592 11.74 -26.06 -20.41
CA GLU A 592 12.35 -24.73 -20.28
C GLU A 592 11.32 -23.64 -19.98
N LEU A 593 10.13 -23.73 -20.58
CA LEU A 593 9.04 -22.78 -20.32
C LEU A 593 8.52 -22.89 -18.88
N LEU A 594 8.50 -24.09 -18.30
CA LEU A 594 8.12 -24.30 -16.90
C LEU A 594 9.13 -23.68 -15.91
N ASN A 595 10.38 -23.46 -16.34
CA ASN A 595 11.39 -22.78 -15.54
C ASN A 595 11.28 -21.24 -15.63
N VAL A 596 10.33 -20.69 -16.39
CA VAL A 596 10.04 -19.25 -16.44
C VAL A 596 9.16 -18.87 -15.25
N THR A 597 9.54 -17.80 -14.54
CA THR A 597 8.81 -17.37 -13.34
C THR A 597 7.37 -16.94 -13.67
N GLY A 598 6.39 -17.50 -12.95
CA GLY A 598 4.96 -17.26 -13.16
C GLY A 598 4.26 -18.23 -14.11
N VAL A 599 4.99 -19.22 -14.65
CA VAL A 599 4.43 -20.31 -15.46
C VAL A 599 4.16 -21.54 -14.59
N GLY A 600 2.91 -21.72 -14.17
CA GLY A 600 2.44 -22.94 -13.48
C GLY A 600 2.01 -24.05 -14.46
N GLN A 601 1.86 -25.28 -13.98
CA GLN A 601 1.54 -26.45 -14.81
C GLN A 601 0.23 -26.29 -15.59
N HIS A 602 -0.80 -25.71 -14.96
CA HIS A 602 -2.09 -25.45 -15.61
C HIS A 602 -1.95 -24.47 -16.79
N LYS A 603 -1.20 -23.38 -16.59
CA LYS A 603 -0.94 -22.38 -17.63
C LYS A 603 -0.06 -22.92 -18.77
N LEU A 604 0.93 -23.76 -18.44
CA LEU A 604 1.75 -24.44 -19.44
C LEU A 604 0.87 -25.30 -20.36
N ASN A 605 -0.04 -26.09 -19.79
CA ASN A 605 -0.91 -26.98 -20.55
C ASN A 605 -1.89 -26.22 -21.45
N HIS A 606 -2.43 -25.09 -20.99
CA HIS A 606 -3.38 -24.27 -21.79
C HIS A 606 -2.70 -23.34 -22.80
N TYR A 607 -1.64 -22.64 -22.42
CA TYR A 607 -1.07 -21.56 -23.23
C TYR A 607 0.34 -21.85 -23.77
N GLY A 608 1.06 -22.82 -23.21
CA GLY A 608 2.50 -23.02 -23.45
C GLY A 608 2.85 -23.23 -24.93
N LEU A 609 2.07 -24.02 -25.66
CA LEU A 609 2.30 -24.28 -27.08
C LEU A 609 2.22 -23.02 -27.95
N HIS A 610 1.28 -22.11 -27.65
CA HIS A 610 1.13 -20.86 -28.39
C HIS A 610 2.34 -19.94 -28.22
N PHE A 611 2.83 -19.81 -26.98
CA PHE A 611 3.99 -18.95 -26.69
C PHE A 611 5.29 -19.55 -27.21
N LEU A 612 5.52 -20.87 -27.06
CA LEU A 612 6.70 -21.54 -27.63
C LEU A 612 6.76 -21.40 -29.16
N LYS A 613 5.61 -21.49 -29.83
CA LYS A 613 5.54 -21.29 -31.28
C LYS A 613 5.96 -19.87 -31.66
N ALA A 614 5.42 -18.84 -31.00
CA ALA A 614 5.76 -17.45 -31.30
C ALA A 614 7.22 -17.10 -30.98
N ILE A 615 7.80 -17.72 -29.95
CA ILE A 615 9.23 -17.56 -29.63
C ILE A 615 10.09 -18.18 -30.73
N ARG A 616 9.77 -19.41 -31.17
CA ARG A 616 10.51 -20.08 -32.27
C ARG A 616 10.43 -19.30 -33.58
N GLU A 617 9.23 -18.87 -33.96
CA GLU A 617 9.00 -18.09 -35.19
C GLU A 617 9.70 -16.72 -35.19
N PHE A 618 10.09 -16.20 -34.03
CA PHE A 618 10.84 -14.95 -33.92
C PHE A 618 12.36 -15.15 -33.94
N VAL A 619 12.83 -16.33 -33.50
CA VAL A 619 14.26 -16.70 -33.46
C VAL A 619 14.74 -17.23 -34.81
N GLU A 620 13.85 -17.86 -35.59
CA GLU A 620 14.01 -18.17 -37.01
C GLU A 620 13.93 -16.91 -37.89
#